data_AF-A0A539E4M5-F1
#
_entry.id   AF-A0A539E4M5-F1
#
_cell.length_a   1.000
_cell.length_b   1.000
_cell.length_c   1.000
_cell.angle_alpha   90.00
_cell.angle_beta   90.00
_cell.angle_gamma   90.00
#
_symmetry.space_group_name_H-M   'P 1'
#
loop_
_entity.id
_entity.type
_entity.pdbx_description
1 polymer ?
#
loop_
_entity_poly.entity_id
_entity_poly.type
_entity_poly.pdbx_seq_one_letter_code
_entity_poly.pdbx_strand_id
1 'polypeptide(L)'
;MNRISRMTLGLSLLIGLAAAPRSEAEILVPGKSGVELEAIDRAVRPQDDFYQFANGAWLDRTEIPAIYSSYSVYQQVNERVELSLQGIIENAAANPGPAGSESRMVGDIFTSWMDEATINRLGVSAIRSELSIVDGVTDRKSLAEAFARLLRIGVRGPMRFLVDQDLKNSTVHVAYAHQDGLTFPDRDFYLDTANPKFDKARAALPGYIGSMLKAAGRDEAGAAAIVELETAIARAQWDKVKNRDNEATYNPRTIAELESLAPHIEWKPLLAALGAGSADRVIVGQPDYFQALDGMIESRPLEEWKNYLAYRVMDERAANLDSTTAAIRFEFRNRTLNGQQVERERWKRGVSLVDRLVGQAVGKLYVAQYFPPEAKARMNEMVRNVMKTLDASLDGLEW
;
A
#
# COMPACT_ATOMS: atom_id res chain seq x y z
N MET A 1 -17.00 84.12 -6.39
CA MET A 1 -17.44 84.55 -5.04
C MET A 1 -18.01 83.32 -4.34
N ASN A 2 -17.55 82.79 -3.21
CA ASN A 2 -16.48 83.12 -2.27
C ASN A 2 -15.94 81.80 -1.71
N ARG A 3 -14.64 81.78 -1.40
CA ARG A 3 -13.88 80.67 -0.78
C ARG A 3 -14.36 80.39 0.65
N ILE A 4 -14.10 79.17 1.15
CA ILE A 4 -13.24 78.89 2.33
C ILE A 4 -12.80 77.42 2.29
N SER A 5 -11.50 77.22 2.56
CA SER A 5 -10.74 75.96 2.59
C SER A 5 -11.13 74.99 3.70
N ARG A 6 -10.82 73.70 3.49
CA ARG A 6 -10.11 72.87 4.47
C ARG A 6 -9.37 71.71 3.77
N MET A 7 -8.06 71.63 3.99
CA MET A 7 -7.16 70.54 3.62
C MET A 7 -7.47 69.28 4.43
N THR A 8 -7.37 68.09 3.81
CA THR A 8 -6.93 66.88 4.51
C THR A 8 -6.21 65.93 3.53
N LEU A 9 -4.98 65.53 3.88
CA LEU A 9 -4.25 64.33 3.43
C LEU A 9 -5.20 63.11 3.50
N GLY A 10 -5.25 62.14 2.59
CA GLY A 10 -4.15 61.35 2.02
C GLY A 10 -4.11 59.98 2.72
N LEU A 11 -4.51 58.88 2.06
CA LEU A 11 -3.93 57.54 2.25
C LEU A 11 -4.47 56.54 1.22
N SER A 12 -3.56 56.02 0.40
CA SER A 12 -3.76 54.90 -0.51
C SER A 12 -3.78 53.59 0.30
N LEU A 13 -4.86 52.81 0.20
CA LEU A 13 -4.99 51.53 0.88
C LEU A 13 -4.33 50.42 0.03
N LEU A 14 -3.12 50.01 0.42
CA LEU A 14 -2.53 48.73 0.04
C LEU A 14 -3.31 47.61 0.74
N ILE A 15 -4.08 46.83 -0.03
CA ILE A 15 -4.68 45.59 0.47
C ILE A 15 -3.58 44.54 0.50
N GLY A 16 -2.96 44.38 1.66
CA GLY A 16 -2.12 43.24 1.98
C GLY A 16 -2.98 41.98 2.01
N LEU A 17 -2.67 41.04 1.13
CA LEU A 17 -3.21 39.69 1.14
C LEU A 17 -2.70 39.02 2.43
N ALA A 18 -3.54 38.98 3.47
CA ALA A 18 -3.22 38.30 4.71
C ALA A 18 -3.09 36.80 4.44
N ALA A 19 -1.87 36.28 4.57
CA ALA A 19 -1.61 34.85 4.61
C ALA A 19 -2.47 34.24 5.74
N ALA A 20 -3.26 33.22 5.40
CA ALA A 20 -3.95 32.42 6.39
C ALA A 20 -2.92 31.83 7.38
N PRO A 21 -3.23 31.74 8.69
CA PRO A 21 -2.30 31.18 9.65
C PRO A 21 -2.01 29.72 9.27
N ARG A 22 -0.75 29.45 8.93
CA ARG A 22 -0.21 28.08 8.89
C ARG A 22 -0.54 27.41 10.22
N SER A 23 -1.09 26.20 10.14
CA SER A 23 -1.29 25.33 11.30
C SER A 23 -0.04 25.34 12.17
N GLU A 24 -0.12 25.99 13.33
CA GLU A 24 0.82 25.76 14.41
C GLU A 24 0.71 24.28 14.74
N ALA A 25 1.81 23.54 14.53
CA ALA A 25 1.96 22.26 15.18
C ALA A 25 1.75 22.51 16.68
N GLU A 26 0.75 21.85 17.27
CA GLU A 26 0.39 22.02 18.67
C GLU A 26 1.60 21.58 19.52
N ILE A 27 2.45 22.55 19.85
CA ILE A 27 3.61 22.35 20.72
C ILE A 27 3.04 21.93 22.07
N LEU A 28 3.46 20.76 22.58
CA LEU A 28 3.13 20.29 23.92
C LEU A 28 3.30 21.44 24.91
N VAL A 29 2.18 22.00 25.37
CA VAL A 29 2.17 23.11 26.32
C VAL A 29 2.75 22.60 27.64
N PRO A 30 3.90 23.13 28.11
CA PRO A 30 4.47 22.73 29.39
C PRO A 30 3.43 22.91 30.51
N GLY A 31 3.17 21.86 31.29
CA GLY A 31 2.19 21.88 32.40
C GLY A 31 0.86 21.16 32.13
N LYS A 32 0.64 20.59 30.94
CA LYS A 32 -0.45 19.61 30.71
C LYS A 32 0.07 18.19 30.91
N SER A 33 -0.73 17.31 31.51
CA SER A 33 -0.35 15.91 31.82
C SER A 33 -0.13 15.04 30.57
N GLY A 34 -0.51 15.51 29.39
CA GLY A 34 -0.53 14.71 28.15
C GLY A 34 -1.71 13.74 28.07
N VAL A 35 -2.62 13.74 29.06
CA VAL A 35 -3.80 12.89 29.10
C VAL A 35 -5.03 13.71 28.71
N GLU A 36 -5.79 13.22 27.73
CA GLU A 36 -7.07 13.80 27.31
C GLU A 36 -8.18 13.39 28.30
N LEU A 37 -8.35 14.17 29.38
CA LEU A 37 -9.31 13.86 30.44
C LEU A 37 -10.79 13.90 29.98
N GLU A 38 -11.05 14.48 28.82
CA GLU A 38 -12.38 14.54 28.18
C GLU A 38 -12.72 13.24 27.43
N ALA A 39 -11.75 12.38 27.13
CA ALA A 39 -12.00 11.06 26.56
C ALA A 39 -12.47 10.04 27.61
N ILE A 40 -12.27 10.34 28.91
CA ILE A 40 -12.56 9.43 30.02
C ILE A 40 -14.07 9.32 30.29
N ASP A 41 -14.58 8.10 30.28
CA ASP A 41 -15.88 7.76 30.84
C ASP A 41 -15.74 7.39 32.33
N ARG A 42 -16.19 8.30 33.21
CA ARG A 42 -16.11 8.12 34.66
C ARG A 42 -17.21 7.22 35.23
N ALA A 43 -18.18 6.79 34.42
CA ALA A 43 -19.20 5.83 34.84
C ALA A 43 -18.64 4.39 34.88
N VAL A 44 -17.57 4.11 34.13
CA VAL A 44 -16.89 2.81 34.11
C VAL A 44 -15.74 2.80 35.09
N ARG A 45 -15.62 1.73 35.89
CA ARG A 45 -14.49 1.58 36.80
C ARG A 45 -13.23 1.17 36.01
N PRO A 46 -12.07 1.82 36.23
CA PRO A 46 -10.84 1.44 35.53
C PRO A 46 -10.37 0.01 35.82
N GLN A 47 -10.83 -0.60 36.93
CA GLN A 47 -10.51 -1.98 37.29
C GLN A 47 -11.35 -3.01 36.54
N ASP A 48 -12.51 -2.60 36.00
CA ASP A 48 -13.43 -3.51 35.31
C ASP A 48 -13.17 -3.49 33.79
N ASP A 49 -13.00 -2.30 33.21
CA ASP A 49 -12.60 -2.10 31.82
C ASP A 49 -11.82 -0.78 31.68
N PHE A 50 -10.50 -0.88 31.65
CA PHE A 50 -9.64 0.30 31.53
C PHE A 50 -9.77 0.98 30.15
N TYR A 51 -10.07 0.23 29.09
CA TYR A 51 -10.21 0.80 27.74
C TYR A 51 -11.45 1.67 27.65
N GLN A 52 -12.60 1.17 28.13
CA GLN A 52 -13.83 1.94 28.18
C GLN A 52 -13.74 3.09 29.19
N PHE A 53 -13.11 2.90 30.36
CA PHE A 53 -12.86 4.01 31.28
C PHE A 53 -12.03 5.12 30.60
N ALA A 54 -10.92 4.79 29.96
CA ALA A 54 -10.01 5.79 29.41
C ALA A 54 -10.54 6.47 28.13
N ASN A 55 -11.36 5.77 27.33
CA ASN A 55 -11.76 6.22 25.99
C ASN A 55 -13.28 6.29 25.76
N GLY A 56 -14.12 5.88 26.72
CA GLY A 56 -15.56 5.70 26.51
C GLY A 56 -16.27 6.97 26.04
N ALA A 57 -15.96 8.11 26.64
CA ALA A 57 -16.55 9.39 26.23
C ALA A 57 -16.10 9.81 24.82
N TRP A 58 -14.92 9.35 24.36
CA TRP A 58 -14.46 9.55 22.99
C TRP A 58 -15.19 8.62 22.02
N LEU A 59 -15.37 7.34 22.40
CA LEU A 59 -16.09 6.35 21.59
C LEU A 59 -17.55 6.78 21.35
N ASP A 60 -18.20 7.32 22.37
CA ASP A 60 -19.60 7.73 22.28
C ASP A 60 -19.81 8.96 21.38
N ARG A 61 -18.86 9.89 21.36
CA ARG A 61 -18.97 11.15 20.58
C ARG A 61 -18.38 11.08 19.17
N THR A 62 -17.53 10.10 18.89
CA THR A 62 -16.74 10.09 17.65
C THR A 62 -17.38 9.21 16.59
N GLU A 63 -17.88 9.85 15.54
CA GLU A 63 -18.34 9.16 14.35
C GLU A 63 -17.14 8.75 13.48
N ILE A 64 -17.23 7.57 12.85
CA ILE A 64 -16.25 7.14 11.84
C ILE A 64 -16.58 7.89 10.54
N PRO A 65 -15.68 8.76 10.03
CA PRO A 65 -15.94 9.44 8.77
C PRO A 65 -16.16 8.45 7.63
N ALA A 66 -17.09 8.75 6.71
CA ALA A 66 -17.51 7.84 5.62
C ALA A 66 -16.35 7.40 4.69
N ILE A 67 -15.24 8.14 4.69
CA ILE A 67 -14.01 7.84 3.93
C ILE A 67 -13.12 6.79 4.61
N TYR A 68 -13.43 6.36 5.83
CA TYR A 68 -12.69 5.34 6.57
C TYR A 68 -13.57 4.17 6.99
N SER A 69 -12.93 3.03 7.23
CA SER A 69 -13.54 1.83 7.79
C SER A 69 -13.34 1.70 9.31
N SER A 70 -12.39 2.46 9.85
CA SER A 70 -12.07 2.57 11.27
C SER A 70 -11.48 3.94 11.52
N TYR A 71 -11.67 4.46 12.74
CA TYR A 71 -11.15 5.75 13.13
C TYR A 71 -10.50 5.64 14.50
N SER A 72 -9.33 6.24 14.66
CA SER A 72 -8.55 6.24 15.89
C SER A 72 -7.67 7.49 15.95
N VAL A 73 -6.98 7.67 17.06
CA VAL A 73 -5.95 8.71 17.21
C VAL A 73 -4.88 8.65 16.11
N TYR A 74 -4.59 7.46 15.56
CA TYR A 74 -3.64 7.33 14.45
C TYR A 74 -4.19 7.95 13.16
N GLN A 75 -5.48 7.78 12.86
CA GLN A 75 -6.11 8.44 11.72
C GLN A 75 -6.10 9.96 11.90
N GLN A 76 -6.40 10.47 13.10
CA GLN A 76 -6.32 11.91 13.38
C GLN A 76 -4.90 12.48 13.19
N VAL A 77 -3.87 11.74 13.62
CA VAL A 77 -2.47 12.11 13.36
C VAL A 77 -2.18 12.09 11.86
N ASN A 78 -2.57 11.02 11.17
CA ASN A 78 -2.35 10.87 9.74
C ASN A 78 -3.03 11.99 8.92
N GLU A 79 -4.21 12.45 9.31
CA GLU A 79 -4.88 13.57 8.65
C GLU A 79 -4.10 14.88 8.80
N ARG A 80 -3.59 15.17 10.00
CA ARG A 80 -2.73 16.34 10.23
C ARG A 80 -1.44 16.27 9.43
N VAL A 81 -0.82 15.09 9.38
CA VAL A 81 0.37 14.86 8.56
C VAL A 81 0.02 15.04 7.08
N GLU A 82 -1.08 14.47 6.60
CA GLU A 82 -1.53 14.57 5.22
C GLU A 82 -1.77 16.03 4.79
N LEU A 83 -2.35 16.86 5.65
CA LEU A 83 -2.49 18.31 5.39
C LEU A 83 -1.14 19.03 5.29
N SER A 84 -0.17 18.63 6.12
CA SER A 84 1.19 19.17 6.05
C SER A 84 1.88 18.75 4.74
N LEU A 85 1.71 17.48 4.35
CA LEU A 85 2.22 16.94 3.08
C LEU A 85 1.56 17.60 1.88
N GLN A 86 0.26 17.87 1.93
CA GLN A 86 -0.46 18.59 0.89
C GLN A 86 0.21 19.94 0.61
N GLY A 87 0.44 20.76 1.65
CA GLY A 87 1.07 22.06 1.48
C GLY A 87 2.48 21.98 0.88
N ILE A 88 3.27 20.98 1.28
CA ILE A 88 4.60 20.73 0.71
C ILE A 88 4.51 20.37 -0.78
N ILE A 89 3.62 19.43 -1.12
CA ILE A 89 3.50 18.87 -2.46
C ILE A 89 2.89 19.89 -3.43
N GLU A 90 1.85 20.61 -3.02
CA GLU A 90 1.25 21.68 -3.82
C GLU A 90 2.25 22.83 -4.05
N ASN A 91 3.06 23.17 -3.05
CA ASN A 91 4.14 24.14 -3.26
C ASN A 91 5.20 23.63 -4.24
N ALA A 92 5.58 22.36 -4.17
CA ALA A 92 6.53 21.75 -5.10
C ALA A 92 5.98 21.71 -6.55
N ALA A 93 4.66 21.54 -6.71
CA ALA A 93 3.98 21.60 -8.00
C ALA A 93 3.88 23.03 -8.54
N ALA A 94 3.57 24.02 -7.69
CA ALA A 94 3.44 25.42 -8.09
C ALA A 94 4.78 26.11 -8.34
N ASN A 95 5.81 25.72 -7.57
CA ASN A 95 7.16 26.27 -7.63
C ASN A 95 8.16 25.14 -7.92
N PRO A 96 8.15 24.59 -9.14
CA PRO A 96 9.00 23.46 -9.48
C PRO A 96 10.48 23.83 -9.33
N GLY A 97 11.23 22.98 -8.63
CA GLY A 97 12.68 23.08 -8.59
C GLY A 97 13.33 22.86 -9.96
N PRO A 98 14.67 22.96 -10.05
CA PRO A 98 15.41 22.63 -11.27
C PRO A 98 15.10 21.22 -11.77
N ALA A 99 15.25 20.99 -13.08
CA ALA A 99 15.10 19.67 -13.66
C ALA A 99 16.02 18.65 -12.96
N GLY A 100 15.47 17.47 -12.63
CA GLY A 100 16.18 16.42 -11.88
C GLY A 100 16.21 16.61 -10.36
N SER A 101 15.66 17.71 -9.82
CA SER A 101 15.56 17.89 -8.36
C SER A 101 14.42 17.07 -7.74
N GLU A 102 14.58 16.71 -6.46
CA GLU A 102 13.55 16.05 -5.65
C GLU A 102 12.22 16.83 -5.66
N SER A 103 12.29 18.15 -5.50
CA SER A 103 11.10 19.03 -5.53
C SER A 103 10.40 18.99 -6.90
N ARG A 104 11.15 18.96 -8.00
CA ARG A 104 10.57 18.86 -9.34
C ARG A 104 9.87 17.51 -9.53
N MET A 105 10.51 16.42 -9.13
CA MET A 105 9.94 15.07 -9.19
C MET A 105 8.63 14.97 -8.39
N VAL A 106 8.59 15.51 -7.17
CA VAL A 106 7.39 15.54 -6.33
C VAL A 106 6.26 16.32 -7.00
N GLY A 107 6.56 17.53 -7.49
CA GLY A 107 5.57 18.39 -8.18
C GLY A 107 5.03 17.75 -9.45
N ASP A 108 5.90 17.22 -10.32
CA ASP A 108 5.52 16.61 -11.60
C ASP A 108 4.64 15.36 -11.40
N ILE A 109 4.95 14.49 -10.43
CA ILE A 109 4.11 13.32 -10.11
C ILE A 109 2.73 13.79 -9.67
N PHE A 110 2.65 14.74 -8.74
CA PHE A 110 1.38 15.26 -8.24
C PHE A 110 0.55 15.90 -9.35
N THR A 111 1.13 16.83 -10.12
CA THR A 111 0.44 17.51 -11.22
C THR A 111 -0.04 16.52 -12.28
N SER A 112 0.77 15.52 -12.64
CA SER A 112 0.36 14.48 -13.61
C SER A 112 -0.84 13.68 -13.13
N TRP A 113 -0.92 13.40 -11.83
CA TRP A 113 -2.03 12.68 -11.23
C TRP A 113 -3.29 13.52 -11.07
N MET A 114 -3.15 14.83 -10.86
CA MET A 114 -4.28 15.74 -10.73
C MET A 114 -4.95 16.05 -12.08
N ASP A 115 -4.31 15.79 -13.22
CA ASP A 115 -4.88 15.96 -14.56
C ASP A 115 -5.85 14.81 -14.94
N GLU A 116 -7.05 14.86 -14.36
CA GLU A 116 -8.12 13.88 -14.64
C GLU A 116 -8.55 13.86 -16.11
N ALA A 117 -8.46 14.99 -16.81
CA ALA A 117 -8.84 15.07 -18.21
C ALA A 117 -7.90 14.22 -19.09
N THR A 118 -6.59 14.31 -18.85
CA THR A 118 -5.61 13.47 -19.54
C THR A 118 -5.76 12.00 -19.15
N ILE A 119 -5.93 11.70 -17.86
CA ILE A 119 -6.11 10.31 -17.38
C ILE A 119 -7.34 9.66 -18.02
N ASN A 120 -8.48 10.35 -18.02
CA ASN A 120 -9.71 9.84 -18.63
C ASN A 120 -9.59 9.69 -20.16
N ARG A 121 -8.90 10.61 -20.82
CA ARG A 121 -8.66 10.52 -22.28
C ARG A 121 -7.78 9.34 -22.66
N LEU A 122 -6.76 9.02 -21.86
CA LEU A 122 -5.88 7.88 -22.12
C LEU A 122 -6.54 6.56 -21.72
N GLY A 123 -7.20 6.52 -20.55
CA GLY A 123 -7.83 5.32 -20.00
C GLY A 123 -6.92 4.09 -20.07
N VAL A 124 -7.50 2.93 -20.39
CA VAL A 124 -6.78 1.66 -20.52
C VAL A 124 -5.66 1.68 -21.58
N SER A 125 -5.72 2.59 -22.57
CA SER A 125 -4.66 2.66 -23.60
C SER A 125 -3.29 3.00 -23.02
N ALA A 126 -3.23 3.65 -21.85
CA ALA A 126 -1.99 3.98 -21.14
C ALA A 126 -1.19 2.75 -20.71
N ILE A 127 -1.84 1.59 -20.51
CA ILE A 127 -1.21 0.35 -20.04
C ILE A 127 -1.13 -0.74 -21.12
N ARG A 128 -1.35 -0.36 -22.40
CA ARG A 128 -1.34 -1.33 -23.50
C ARG A 128 -0.02 -2.11 -23.60
N SER A 129 1.10 -1.47 -23.33
CA SER A 129 2.42 -2.13 -23.31
C SER A 129 2.51 -3.22 -22.25
N GLU A 130 1.86 -3.05 -21.09
CA GLU A 130 1.80 -4.05 -20.03
C GLU A 130 0.90 -5.23 -20.43
N LEU A 131 -0.26 -4.97 -21.03
CA LEU A 131 -1.14 -6.00 -21.57
C LEU A 131 -0.48 -6.78 -22.72
N SER A 132 0.35 -6.13 -23.55
CA SER A 132 1.11 -6.81 -24.60
C SER A 132 2.14 -7.81 -24.07
N ILE A 133 2.61 -7.68 -22.82
CA ILE A 133 3.44 -8.72 -22.17
C ILE A 133 2.63 -10.02 -22.03
N VAL A 134 1.35 -9.90 -21.67
CA VAL A 134 0.44 -11.04 -21.52
C VAL A 134 0.07 -11.64 -22.87
N ASP A 135 -0.17 -10.81 -23.88
CA ASP A 135 -0.54 -11.29 -25.21
C ASP A 135 0.62 -12.05 -25.89
N GLY A 136 1.87 -11.72 -25.54
CA GLY A 136 3.07 -12.41 -26.02
C GLY A 136 3.33 -13.79 -25.40
N VAL A 137 2.49 -14.24 -24.46
CA VAL A 137 2.64 -15.57 -23.84
C VAL A 137 2.14 -16.65 -24.79
N THR A 138 3.05 -17.52 -25.23
CA THR A 138 2.79 -18.61 -26.20
C THR A 138 3.16 -20.00 -25.67
N ASP A 139 3.91 -20.06 -24.57
CA ASP A 139 4.39 -21.29 -23.94
C ASP A 139 4.74 -21.02 -22.46
N ARG A 140 5.23 -22.04 -21.75
CA ARG A 140 5.55 -21.94 -20.31
C ARG A 140 6.74 -21.03 -20.04
N LYS A 141 7.74 -21.04 -20.93
CA LYS A 141 8.89 -20.14 -20.82
C LYS A 141 8.47 -18.68 -20.91
N SER A 142 7.67 -18.32 -21.91
CA SER A 142 7.14 -16.96 -22.06
C SER A 142 6.16 -16.58 -20.95
N LEU A 143 5.43 -17.54 -20.38
CA LEU A 143 4.63 -17.32 -19.16
C LEU A 143 5.52 -16.96 -17.95
N ALA A 144 6.61 -17.70 -17.74
CA ALA A 144 7.57 -17.42 -16.67
C ALA A 144 8.25 -16.05 -16.83
N GLU A 145 8.63 -15.70 -18.05
CA GLU A 145 9.12 -14.36 -18.39
C GLU A 145 8.05 -13.28 -18.16
N ALA A 146 6.78 -13.56 -18.46
CA ALA A 146 5.68 -12.62 -18.22
C ALA A 146 5.47 -12.39 -16.72
N PHE A 147 5.45 -13.44 -15.88
CA PHE A 147 5.42 -13.29 -14.41
C PHE A 147 6.52 -12.36 -13.92
N ALA A 148 7.75 -12.58 -14.39
CA ALA A 148 8.91 -11.79 -14.01
C ALA A 148 8.80 -10.33 -14.45
N ARG A 149 8.49 -10.09 -15.73
CA ARG A 149 8.41 -8.73 -16.31
C ARG A 149 7.30 -7.91 -15.66
N LEU A 150 6.15 -8.53 -15.41
CA LEU A 150 5.02 -7.92 -14.71
C LEU A 150 5.36 -7.61 -13.25
N LEU A 151 6.03 -8.53 -12.54
CA LEU A 151 6.47 -8.29 -11.17
C LEU A 151 7.45 -7.11 -11.07
N ARG A 152 8.38 -6.96 -12.03
CA ARG A 152 9.33 -5.84 -12.07
C ARG A 152 8.66 -4.46 -12.20
N ILE A 153 7.44 -4.40 -12.73
CA ILE A 153 6.64 -3.18 -12.81
C ILE A 153 5.53 -3.14 -11.74
N GLY A 154 5.59 -4.01 -10.73
CA GLY A 154 4.67 -4.02 -9.60
C GLY A 154 3.31 -4.66 -9.88
N VAL A 155 3.18 -5.49 -10.91
CA VAL A 155 1.99 -6.34 -11.12
C VAL A 155 2.23 -7.70 -10.48
N ARG A 156 1.45 -8.03 -9.45
CA ARG A 156 1.63 -9.26 -8.67
C ARG A 156 1.06 -10.48 -9.37
N GLY A 157 1.86 -11.55 -9.46
CA GLY A 157 1.44 -12.88 -9.90
C GLY A 157 1.31 -13.88 -8.73
N PRO A 158 1.37 -15.19 -8.99
CA PRO A 158 1.29 -16.22 -7.95
C PRO A 158 2.54 -16.31 -7.08
N MET A 159 3.63 -15.67 -7.48
CA MET A 159 4.91 -15.72 -6.77
C MET A 159 5.35 -14.33 -6.40
N ARG A 160 5.80 -14.16 -5.16
CA ARG A 160 6.46 -12.96 -4.69
C ARG A 160 7.96 -13.19 -4.59
N PHE A 161 8.74 -12.27 -5.13
CA PHE A 161 10.18 -12.23 -4.96
C PHE A 161 10.57 -10.97 -4.19
N LEU A 162 11.55 -11.12 -3.31
CA LEU A 162 12.20 -10.01 -2.62
C LEU A 162 13.69 -10.32 -2.44
N VAL A 163 14.48 -9.27 -2.27
CA VAL A 163 15.90 -9.39 -1.89
C VAL A 163 16.02 -8.84 -0.48
N ASP A 164 16.54 -9.66 0.43
CA ASP A 164 16.76 -9.29 1.83
C ASP A 164 18.04 -9.95 2.33
N GLN A 165 18.45 -9.59 3.55
CA GLN A 165 19.54 -10.25 4.25
C GLN A 165 19.25 -11.74 4.42
N ASP A 166 20.27 -12.57 4.32
CA ASP A 166 20.14 -13.99 4.62
C ASP A 166 19.92 -14.18 6.13
N LEU A 167 18.82 -14.85 6.51
CA LEU A 167 18.46 -15.07 7.91
C LEU A 167 19.58 -15.75 8.72
N LYS A 168 20.38 -16.62 8.09
CA LYS A 168 21.51 -17.32 8.75
C LYS A 168 22.86 -16.71 8.40
N ASN A 169 22.91 -15.64 7.59
CA ASN A 169 24.09 -14.83 7.33
C ASN A 169 23.72 -13.38 6.98
N SER A 170 23.53 -12.53 7.98
CA SER A 170 23.08 -11.14 7.80
C SER A 170 24.07 -10.22 7.06
N THR A 171 25.26 -10.72 6.70
CA THR A 171 26.28 -9.97 5.93
C THR A 171 26.07 -10.01 4.42
N VAL A 172 25.18 -10.89 3.94
CA VAL A 172 24.89 -11.05 2.50
C VAL A 172 23.41 -10.90 2.21
N HIS A 173 23.08 -10.48 0.99
CA HIS A 173 21.72 -10.48 0.49
C HIS A 173 21.45 -11.72 -0.35
N VAL A 174 20.21 -12.18 -0.35
CA VAL A 174 19.75 -13.34 -1.11
C VAL A 174 18.34 -13.10 -1.61
N ALA A 175 17.99 -13.74 -2.72
CA ALA A 175 16.62 -13.74 -3.22
C ALA A 175 15.76 -14.68 -2.39
N TYR A 176 14.58 -14.21 -1.99
CA TYR A 176 13.53 -14.99 -1.37
C TYR A 176 12.35 -15.14 -2.33
N ALA A 177 11.78 -16.34 -2.38
CA ALA A 177 10.57 -16.65 -3.13
C ALA A 177 9.47 -17.11 -2.18
N HIS A 178 8.31 -16.46 -2.24
CA HIS A 178 7.16 -16.74 -1.37
C HIS A 178 5.87 -16.90 -2.17
N GLN A 179 4.89 -17.56 -1.55
CA GLN A 179 3.52 -17.62 -2.02
C GLN A 179 2.87 -16.23 -2.21
N ASP A 180 2.08 -16.07 -3.26
CA ASP A 180 1.25 -14.90 -3.52
C ASP A 180 0.07 -15.31 -4.44
N GLY A 181 -0.58 -14.34 -5.07
CA GLY A 181 -1.47 -14.56 -6.22
C GLY A 181 -2.95 -14.44 -5.96
N LEU A 182 -3.35 -14.04 -4.75
CA LEU A 182 -4.75 -13.92 -4.40
C LEU A 182 -5.28 -12.50 -4.64
N THR A 183 -6.54 -12.43 -5.03
CA THR A 183 -7.29 -11.18 -5.01
C THR A 183 -7.61 -10.78 -3.59
N PHE A 184 -8.13 -11.68 -2.76
CA PHE A 184 -8.39 -11.39 -1.35
C PHE A 184 -7.09 -11.22 -0.54
N PRO A 185 -7.12 -10.47 0.58
CA PRO A 185 -5.94 -10.24 1.41
C PRO A 185 -5.46 -11.50 2.16
N ASP A 186 -6.27 -12.56 2.18
CA ASP A 186 -5.93 -13.81 2.87
C ASP A 186 -6.64 -15.02 2.24
N ARG A 187 -6.01 -16.20 2.37
CA ARG A 187 -6.55 -17.47 1.86
C ARG A 187 -7.90 -17.86 2.47
N ASP A 188 -8.17 -17.48 3.72
CA ASP A 188 -9.40 -17.90 4.42
C ASP A 188 -10.65 -17.28 3.81
N PHE A 189 -10.53 -16.16 3.07
CA PHE A 189 -11.65 -15.65 2.28
C PHE A 189 -12.15 -16.68 1.27
N TYR A 190 -11.28 -17.54 0.73
CA TYR A 190 -11.65 -18.61 -0.20
C TYR A 190 -12.03 -19.91 0.52
N LEU A 191 -11.42 -20.20 1.68
CA LEU A 191 -11.47 -21.52 2.30
C LEU A 191 -12.41 -21.64 3.50
N ASP A 192 -12.56 -20.58 4.30
CA ASP A 192 -13.44 -20.55 5.47
C ASP A 192 -14.88 -20.22 5.02
N THR A 193 -15.53 -21.20 4.39
CA THR A 193 -16.88 -21.08 3.83
C THR A 193 -17.97 -21.03 4.90
N ALA A 194 -17.65 -21.38 6.15
CA ALA A 194 -18.57 -21.31 7.28
C ALA A 194 -18.65 -19.90 7.90
N ASN A 195 -17.68 -19.03 7.60
CA ASN A 195 -17.62 -17.70 8.17
C ASN A 195 -18.37 -16.67 7.30
N PRO A 196 -19.52 -16.14 7.79
CA PRO A 196 -20.37 -15.27 6.99
C PRO A 196 -19.74 -13.89 6.73
N LYS A 197 -18.69 -13.51 7.45
CA LYS A 197 -17.96 -12.24 7.23
C LYS A 197 -17.34 -12.17 5.83
N PHE A 198 -17.10 -13.32 5.20
CA PHE A 198 -16.47 -13.40 3.89
C PHE A 198 -17.48 -13.56 2.73
N ASP A 199 -18.76 -13.84 3.01
CA ASP A 199 -19.76 -14.16 1.99
C ASP A 199 -19.97 -13.03 0.98
N LYS A 200 -20.10 -11.79 1.49
CA LYS A 200 -20.27 -10.61 0.63
C LYS A 200 -19.07 -10.44 -0.32
N ALA A 201 -17.85 -10.61 0.20
CA ALA A 201 -16.62 -10.49 -0.58
C ALA A 201 -16.54 -11.60 -1.63
N ARG A 202 -16.75 -12.86 -1.24
CA ARG A 202 -16.76 -14.03 -2.12
C ARG A 202 -17.78 -13.89 -3.26
N ALA A 203 -19.00 -13.48 -2.94
CA ALA A 203 -20.07 -13.32 -3.92
C ALA A 203 -19.77 -12.22 -4.96
N ALA A 204 -19.02 -11.18 -4.57
CA ALA A 204 -18.67 -10.07 -5.47
C ALA A 204 -17.47 -10.37 -6.39
N LEU A 205 -16.61 -11.33 -6.03
CA LEU A 205 -15.34 -11.59 -6.72
C LEU A 205 -15.49 -11.93 -8.21
N PRO A 206 -16.40 -12.82 -8.66
CA PRO A 206 -16.53 -13.14 -10.08
C PRO A 206 -16.93 -11.91 -10.91
N GLY A 207 -17.84 -11.08 -10.41
CA GLY A 207 -18.27 -9.86 -11.10
C GLY A 207 -17.16 -8.81 -11.19
N TYR A 208 -16.32 -8.71 -10.15
CA TYR A 208 -15.15 -7.84 -10.15
C TYR A 208 -14.12 -8.28 -11.21
N ILE A 209 -13.76 -9.57 -11.23
CA ILE A 209 -12.82 -10.11 -12.20
C ILE A 209 -13.37 -9.97 -13.63
N GLY A 210 -14.65 -10.30 -13.85
CA GLY A 210 -15.30 -10.15 -15.16
C GLY A 210 -15.23 -8.72 -15.68
N SER A 211 -15.55 -7.75 -14.83
CA SER A 211 -15.47 -6.32 -15.18
C SER A 211 -14.04 -5.88 -15.55
N MET A 212 -13.03 -6.40 -14.85
CA MET A 212 -11.62 -6.12 -15.16
C MET A 212 -11.15 -6.80 -16.45
N LEU A 213 -11.58 -8.05 -16.72
CA LEU A 213 -11.32 -8.71 -18.00
C LEU A 213 -11.94 -7.93 -19.16
N LYS A 214 -13.19 -7.49 -19.01
CA LYS A 214 -13.87 -6.64 -20.00
C LYS A 214 -13.07 -5.38 -20.30
N ALA A 215 -12.60 -4.70 -19.25
CA ALA A 215 -11.80 -3.49 -19.38
C ALA A 215 -10.44 -3.76 -20.06
N ALA A 216 -9.87 -4.95 -19.90
CA ALA A 216 -8.69 -5.41 -20.64
C ALA A 216 -8.98 -5.84 -22.10
N GLY A 217 -10.24 -5.81 -22.55
CA GLY A 217 -10.64 -6.30 -23.87
C GLY A 217 -10.70 -7.82 -23.98
N ARG A 218 -10.92 -8.52 -22.86
CA ARG A 218 -11.03 -9.98 -22.77
C ARG A 218 -12.46 -10.42 -22.43
N ASP A 219 -12.75 -11.69 -22.66
CA ASP A 219 -14.04 -12.29 -22.35
C ASP A 219 -14.26 -12.40 -20.84
N GLU A 220 -15.38 -11.85 -20.35
CA GLU A 220 -15.78 -11.88 -18.95
C GLU A 220 -16.03 -13.31 -18.46
N ALA A 221 -16.36 -14.24 -19.36
CA ALA A 221 -16.57 -15.66 -19.04
C ALA A 221 -15.33 -16.32 -18.40
N GLY A 222 -14.13 -15.77 -18.62
CA GLY A 222 -12.90 -16.23 -17.97
C GLY A 222 -12.85 -16.02 -16.46
N ALA A 223 -13.76 -15.22 -15.89
CA ALA A 223 -13.76 -14.90 -14.46
C ALA A 223 -13.92 -16.13 -13.56
N ALA A 224 -14.77 -17.09 -13.95
CA ALA A 224 -14.98 -18.31 -13.18
C ALA A 224 -13.70 -19.13 -13.05
N ALA A 225 -12.98 -19.33 -14.16
CA ALA A 225 -11.70 -20.05 -14.18
C ALA A 225 -10.63 -19.37 -13.32
N ILE A 226 -10.61 -18.04 -13.28
CA ILE A 226 -9.71 -17.27 -12.40
C ILE A 226 -10.07 -17.47 -10.92
N VAL A 227 -11.36 -17.43 -10.56
CA VAL A 227 -11.79 -17.69 -9.17
C VAL A 227 -11.39 -19.11 -8.74
N GLU A 228 -11.55 -20.09 -9.63
CA GLU A 228 -11.10 -21.46 -9.39
C GLU A 228 -9.58 -21.57 -9.25
N LEU A 229 -8.82 -20.86 -10.09
CA LEU A 229 -7.36 -20.77 -9.99
C LEU A 229 -6.93 -20.17 -8.65
N GLU A 230 -7.46 -19.01 -8.28
CA GLU A 230 -7.14 -18.37 -7.00
C GLU A 230 -7.56 -19.23 -5.80
N THR A 231 -8.67 -19.95 -5.89
CA THR A 231 -9.10 -20.90 -4.86
C THR A 231 -8.11 -22.07 -4.74
N ALA A 232 -7.60 -22.60 -5.86
CA ALA A 232 -6.58 -23.65 -5.85
C ALA A 232 -5.26 -23.14 -5.26
N ILE A 233 -4.83 -21.93 -5.65
CA ILE A 233 -3.67 -21.24 -5.05
C ILE A 233 -3.87 -21.09 -3.54
N ALA A 234 -5.04 -20.61 -3.10
CA ALA A 234 -5.35 -20.44 -1.68
C ALA A 234 -5.25 -21.76 -0.91
N ARG A 235 -5.73 -22.88 -1.47
CA ARG A 235 -5.56 -24.21 -0.84
C ARG A 235 -4.10 -24.61 -0.67
N ALA A 236 -3.25 -24.31 -1.65
CA ALA A 236 -1.83 -24.61 -1.59
C ALA A 236 -1.04 -23.70 -0.64
N GLN A 237 -1.53 -22.48 -0.38
CA GLN A 237 -0.88 -21.54 0.51
C GLN A 237 -0.85 -22.03 1.96
N TRP A 238 0.25 -21.75 2.66
CA TRP A 238 0.33 -21.87 4.12
C TRP A 238 -0.54 -20.81 4.79
N ASP A 239 -1.08 -21.15 5.96
CA ASP A 239 -1.76 -20.18 6.82
C ASP A 239 -0.78 -19.17 7.46
N LYS A 240 -1.34 -18.15 8.12
CA LYS A 240 -0.54 -17.09 8.77
C LYS A 240 0.29 -17.58 9.96
N VAL A 241 -0.12 -18.67 10.62
CA VAL A 241 0.60 -19.21 11.78
C VAL A 241 1.89 -19.86 11.29
N LYS A 242 1.79 -20.75 10.31
CA LYS A 242 2.96 -21.43 9.73
C LYS A 242 3.89 -20.44 9.02
N ASN A 243 3.35 -19.41 8.37
CA ASN A 243 4.16 -18.37 7.72
C ASN A 243 4.96 -17.46 8.68
N ARG A 244 4.69 -17.50 9.99
CA ARG A 244 5.45 -16.75 11.00
C ARG A 244 6.63 -17.54 11.57
N ASP A 245 6.75 -18.82 11.22
CA ASP A 245 7.87 -19.65 11.64
C ASP A 245 9.09 -19.38 10.73
N ASN A 246 10.09 -18.70 11.30
CA ASN A 246 11.31 -18.32 10.60
C ASN A 246 12.15 -19.54 10.17
N GLU A 247 12.14 -20.64 10.92
CA GLU A 247 12.88 -21.85 10.54
C GLU A 247 12.14 -22.59 9.42
N ALA A 248 10.81 -22.72 9.53
CA ALA A 248 10.01 -23.39 8.50
C ALA A 248 10.06 -22.68 7.14
N THR A 249 10.18 -21.34 7.15
CA THR A 249 10.26 -20.53 5.92
C THR A 249 11.68 -20.39 5.36
N TYR A 250 12.70 -20.91 6.03
CA TYR A 250 14.08 -20.86 5.57
C TYR A 250 14.49 -22.14 4.84
N ASN A 251 14.18 -22.22 3.54
CA ASN A 251 14.53 -23.37 2.69
C ASN A 251 15.45 -22.93 1.54
N PRO A 252 16.77 -22.78 1.75
CA PRO A 252 17.71 -22.44 0.68
C PRO A 252 17.77 -23.55 -0.36
N ARG A 253 17.66 -23.19 -1.63
CA ARG A 253 17.74 -24.09 -2.79
C ARG A 253 18.66 -23.51 -3.84
N THR A 254 19.55 -24.34 -4.38
CA THR A 254 20.27 -24.04 -5.62
C THR A 254 19.29 -23.99 -6.79
N ILE A 255 19.70 -23.35 -7.89
CA ILE A 255 18.85 -23.29 -9.09
C ILE A 255 18.53 -24.69 -9.63
N ALA A 256 19.47 -25.64 -9.56
CA ALA A 256 19.24 -27.02 -9.99
C ALA A 256 18.17 -27.74 -9.12
N GLU A 257 18.17 -27.48 -7.81
CA GLU A 257 17.15 -28.02 -6.91
C GLU A 257 15.79 -27.39 -7.16
N LEU A 258 15.72 -26.10 -7.52
CA LEU A 258 14.46 -25.44 -7.91
C LEU A 258 13.86 -26.06 -9.18
N GLU A 259 14.68 -26.28 -10.21
CA GLU A 259 14.27 -26.97 -11.44
C GLU A 259 13.79 -28.41 -11.16
N SER A 260 14.33 -29.05 -10.12
CA SER A 260 13.87 -30.38 -9.70
C SER A 260 12.58 -30.33 -8.87
N LEU A 261 12.39 -29.27 -8.07
CA LEU A 261 11.24 -29.07 -7.21
C LEU A 261 9.98 -28.73 -8.00
N ALA A 262 10.12 -27.84 -8.98
CA ALA A 262 9.03 -27.24 -9.75
C ALA A 262 9.51 -26.89 -11.17
N PRO A 263 9.67 -27.88 -12.07
CA PRO A 263 10.28 -27.69 -13.40
C PRO A 263 9.46 -26.80 -14.34
N HIS A 264 8.14 -26.78 -14.23
CA HIS A 264 7.23 -26.05 -15.11
C HIS A 264 7.12 -24.56 -14.77
N ILE A 265 7.66 -24.13 -13.63
CA ILE A 265 7.86 -22.70 -13.31
C ILE A 265 8.91 -22.07 -14.22
N GLU A 266 9.81 -22.85 -14.82
CA GLU A 266 10.91 -22.36 -15.66
C GLU A 266 11.79 -21.36 -14.90
N TRP A 267 12.41 -21.81 -13.80
CA TRP A 267 13.12 -20.96 -12.85
C TRP A 267 14.24 -20.14 -13.48
N LYS A 268 15.04 -20.74 -14.37
CA LYS A 268 16.10 -20.00 -15.08
C LYS A 268 15.56 -18.84 -15.93
N PRO A 269 14.60 -19.04 -16.86
CA PRO A 269 13.93 -17.95 -17.56
C PRO A 269 13.33 -16.89 -16.63
N LEU A 270 12.64 -17.33 -15.59
CA LEU A 270 12.00 -16.44 -14.61
C LEU A 270 13.03 -15.55 -13.90
N LEU A 271 14.08 -16.14 -13.31
CA LEU A 271 15.14 -15.42 -12.60
C LEU A 271 15.93 -14.51 -13.53
N ALA A 272 16.23 -14.94 -14.76
CA ALA A 272 16.88 -14.10 -15.76
C ALA A 272 16.04 -12.85 -16.07
N ALA A 273 14.74 -13.01 -16.30
CA ALA A 273 13.82 -11.91 -16.57
C ALA A 273 13.59 -10.97 -15.36
N LEU A 274 13.75 -11.49 -14.13
CA LEU A 274 13.75 -10.69 -12.90
C LEU A 274 15.04 -9.87 -12.71
N GLY A 275 16.12 -10.19 -13.45
CA GLY A 275 17.45 -9.62 -13.23
C GLY A 275 18.26 -10.35 -12.15
N ALA A 276 17.83 -11.55 -11.76
CA ALA A 276 18.46 -12.42 -10.76
C ALA A 276 19.08 -13.69 -11.38
N GLY A 277 19.38 -13.69 -12.68
CA GLY A 277 19.89 -14.86 -13.41
C GLY A 277 21.26 -15.35 -12.94
N SER A 278 22.01 -14.53 -12.18
CA SER A 278 23.30 -14.89 -11.57
C SER A 278 23.17 -15.31 -10.10
N ALA A 279 21.96 -15.51 -9.59
CA ALA A 279 21.78 -15.97 -8.22
C ALA A 279 22.22 -17.44 -8.09
N ASP A 280 23.12 -17.72 -7.15
CA ASP A 280 23.57 -19.09 -6.88
C ASP A 280 22.48 -19.93 -6.19
N ARG A 281 21.63 -19.25 -5.40
CA ARG A 281 20.54 -19.86 -4.63
C ARG A 281 19.39 -18.88 -4.41
N VAL A 282 18.23 -19.45 -4.08
CA VAL A 282 17.02 -18.75 -3.64
C VAL A 282 16.54 -19.39 -2.34
N ILE A 283 16.10 -18.59 -1.37
CA ILE A 283 15.41 -19.11 -0.18
C ILE A 283 13.92 -19.21 -0.49
N VAL A 284 13.39 -20.42 -0.43
CA VAL A 284 11.98 -20.71 -0.71
C VAL A 284 11.19 -20.73 0.59
N GLY A 285 10.21 -19.83 0.72
CA GLY A 285 9.35 -19.76 1.90
C GLY A 285 8.52 -21.03 2.12
N GLN A 286 7.84 -21.49 1.08
CA GLN A 286 6.87 -22.60 1.16
C GLN A 286 7.13 -23.62 0.04
N PRO A 287 8.05 -24.59 0.20
CA PRO A 287 8.44 -25.48 -0.90
C PRO A 287 7.29 -26.27 -1.52
N ASP A 288 6.37 -26.76 -0.70
CA ASP A 288 5.15 -27.49 -1.08
C ASP A 288 4.15 -26.61 -1.85
N TYR A 289 4.07 -25.31 -1.54
CA TYR A 289 3.31 -24.35 -2.35
C TYR A 289 3.85 -24.27 -3.78
N PHE A 290 5.17 -24.18 -3.95
CA PHE A 290 5.78 -24.11 -5.29
C PHE A 290 5.59 -25.41 -6.08
N GLN A 291 5.62 -26.57 -5.42
CA GLN A 291 5.26 -27.85 -6.07
C GLN A 291 3.79 -27.87 -6.52
N ALA A 292 2.88 -27.38 -5.69
CA ALA A 292 1.46 -27.31 -6.06
C ALA A 292 1.21 -26.30 -7.19
N LEU A 293 1.88 -25.13 -7.15
CA LEU A 293 1.82 -24.13 -8.21
C LEU A 293 2.36 -24.68 -9.53
N ASP A 294 3.46 -25.45 -9.48
CA ASP A 294 4.02 -26.13 -10.64
C ASP A 294 2.99 -27.03 -11.33
N GLY A 295 2.30 -27.87 -10.55
CA GLY A 295 1.23 -28.73 -11.05
C GLY A 295 0.05 -27.93 -11.64
N MET A 296 -0.27 -26.75 -11.09
CA MET A 296 -1.28 -25.85 -11.67
C MET A 296 -0.82 -25.25 -13.00
N ILE A 297 0.47 -24.88 -13.12
CA ILE A 297 1.05 -24.38 -14.37
C ILE A 297 1.05 -25.46 -15.44
N GLU A 298 1.32 -26.72 -15.05
CA GLU A 298 1.32 -27.84 -15.98
C GLU A 298 -0.07 -28.22 -16.50
N SER A 299 -1.04 -28.32 -15.59
CA SER A 299 -2.34 -28.91 -15.88
C SER A 299 -3.35 -27.93 -16.50
N ARG A 300 -3.17 -26.62 -16.30
CA ARG A 300 -4.13 -25.62 -16.77
C ARG A 300 -3.79 -25.08 -18.17
N PRO A 301 -4.80 -24.78 -19.00
CA PRO A 301 -4.61 -24.13 -20.28
C PRO A 301 -3.86 -22.80 -20.14
N LEU A 302 -2.97 -22.51 -21.09
CA LEU A 302 -2.20 -21.26 -21.10
C LEU A 302 -3.10 -20.01 -21.14
N GLU A 303 -4.27 -20.10 -21.78
CA GLU A 303 -5.21 -18.99 -21.86
C GLU A 303 -5.82 -18.62 -20.48
N GLU A 304 -5.95 -19.57 -19.55
CA GLU A 304 -6.36 -19.25 -18.18
C GLU A 304 -5.32 -18.38 -17.48
N TRP A 305 -4.04 -18.71 -17.65
CA TRP A 305 -2.93 -17.91 -17.11
C TRP A 305 -2.84 -16.52 -17.76
N LYS A 306 -3.12 -16.42 -19.06
CA LYS A 306 -3.19 -15.12 -19.75
C LYS A 306 -4.34 -14.27 -19.23
N ASN A 307 -5.52 -14.85 -19.05
CA ASN A 307 -6.65 -14.14 -18.45
C ASN A 307 -6.36 -13.72 -17.01
N TYR A 308 -5.77 -14.60 -16.20
CA TYR A 308 -5.32 -14.28 -14.86
C TYR A 308 -4.35 -13.09 -14.87
N LEU A 309 -3.29 -13.13 -15.68
CA LEU A 309 -2.30 -12.05 -15.75
C LEU A 309 -2.89 -10.73 -16.25
N ALA A 310 -3.75 -10.75 -17.27
CA ALA A 310 -4.43 -9.54 -17.73
C ALA A 310 -5.33 -8.95 -16.65
N TYR A 311 -6.05 -9.80 -15.92
CA TYR A 311 -6.80 -9.40 -14.74
C TYR A 311 -5.90 -8.76 -13.68
N ARG A 312 -4.74 -9.36 -13.35
CA ARG A 312 -3.79 -8.80 -12.37
C ARG A 312 -3.24 -7.44 -12.81
N VAL A 313 -2.93 -7.26 -14.10
CA VAL A 313 -2.54 -5.96 -14.66
C VAL A 313 -3.66 -4.94 -14.39
N MET A 314 -4.90 -5.27 -14.74
CA MET A 314 -6.03 -4.36 -14.53
C MET A 314 -6.27 -4.05 -13.04
N ASP A 315 -6.25 -5.04 -12.16
CA ASP A 315 -6.46 -4.88 -10.72
C ASP A 315 -5.43 -3.93 -10.07
N GLU A 316 -4.15 -4.06 -10.46
CA GLU A 316 -3.05 -3.23 -9.95
C GLU A 316 -3.04 -1.82 -10.56
N ARG A 317 -3.54 -1.65 -11.79
CA ARG A 317 -3.56 -0.35 -12.49
C ARG A 317 -4.84 0.43 -12.32
N ALA A 318 -5.96 -0.22 -12.05
CA ALA A 318 -7.30 0.36 -12.15
C ALA A 318 -7.49 1.66 -11.36
N ALA A 319 -6.88 1.77 -10.18
CA ALA A 319 -6.94 3.02 -9.39
C ALA A 319 -6.36 4.23 -10.13
N ASN A 320 -5.46 3.99 -11.09
CA ASN A 320 -4.71 4.99 -11.86
C ASN A 320 -5.18 5.19 -13.30
N LEU A 321 -6.28 4.55 -13.70
CA LEU A 321 -6.86 4.66 -15.03
C LEU A 321 -8.04 5.63 -15.03
N ASP A 322 -8.88 5.57 -16.07
CA ASP A 322 -10.09 6.36 -16.19
C ASP A 322 -11.06 6.14 -15.02
N SER A 323 -11.96 7.11 -14.83
CA SER A 323 -12.93 7.11 -13.73
C SER A 323 -13.81 5.87 -13.67
N THR A 324 -14.14 5.25 -14.82
CA THR A 324 -14.97 4.05 -14.86
C THR A 324 -14.21 2.87 -14.29
N THR A 325 -12.99 2.64 -14.76
CA THR A 325 -12.13 1.56 -14.28
C THR A 325 -11.76 1.74 -12.81
N ALA A 326 -11.46 2.98 -12.39
CA ALA A 326 -11.18 3.30 -11.00
C ALA A 326 -12.39 3.06 -10.07
N ALA A 327 -13.61 3.39 -10.52
CA ALA A 327 -14.83 3.16 -9.77
C ALA A 327 -15.08 1.66 -9.54
N ILE A 328 -14.91 0.81 -10.57
CA ILE A 328 -15.06 -0.65 -10.44
C ILE A 328 -14.12 -1.19 -9.36
N ARG A 329 -12.85 -0.74 -9.37
CA ARG A 329 -11.88 -1.10 -8.33
C ARG A 329 -12.32 -0.62 -6.95
N PHE A 330 -12.77 0.64 -6.83
CA PHE A 330 -13.22 1.20 -5.56
C PHE A 330 -14.39 0.40 -4.97
N GLU A 331 -15.40 0.08 -5.77
CA GLU A 331 -16.58 -0.70 -5.33
C GLU A 331 -16.18 -2.04 -4.70
N PHE A 332 -15.22 -2.74 -5.30
CA PHE A 332 -14.75 -4.01 -4.78
C PHE A 332 -13.73 -3.83 -3.65
N ARG A 333 -12.57 -3.22 -3.95
CA ARG A 333 -11.40 -3.14 -3.05
C ARG A 333 -11.65 -2.29 -1.80
N ASN A 334 -12.43 -1.23 -1.91
CA ASN A 334 -12.60 -0.26 -0.83
C ASN A 334 -13.96 -0.44 -0.15
N ARG A 335 -15.05 -0.47 -0.92
CA ARG A 335 -16.40 -0.56 -0.33
C ARG A 335 -16.77 -1.98 0.08
N THR A 336 -16.61 -2.96 -0.81
CA THR A 336 -17.03 -4.34 -0.52
C THR A 336 -16.10 -5.02 0.47
N LEU A 337 -14.78 -4.93 0.28
CA LEU A 337 -13.80 -5.57 1.16
C LEU A 337 -13.57 -4.83 2.47
N ASN A 338 -13.42 -3.51 2.41
CA ASN A 338 -12.97 -2.72 3.56
C ASN A 338 -14.09 -1.90 4.21
N GLY A 339 -15.30 -1.83 3.63
CA GLY A 339 -16.42 -1.10 4.21
C GLY A 339 -16.36 0.43 4.05
N GLN A 340 -15.43 0.94 3.23
CA GLN A 340 -15.33 2.38 2.95
C GLN A 340 -16.53 2.87 2.14
N GLN A 341 -17.26 3.87 2.66
CA GLN A 341 -18.50 4.33 2.03
C GLN A 341 -18.25 5.35 0.92
N VAL A 342 -17.27 6.24 1.08
CA VAL A 342 -16.98 7.31 0.12
C VAL A 342 -15.50 7.29 -0.25
N GLU A 343 -15.20 7.52 -1.53
CA GLU A 343 -13.81 7.62 -1.98
C GLU A 343 -13.15 8.88 -1.38
N ARG A 344 -11.88 8.76 -1.00
CA ARG A 344 -11.10 9.91 -0.53
C ARG A 344 -10.99 10.95 -1.64
N GLU A 345 -11.00 12.22 -1.25
CA GLU A 345 -10.79 13.36 -2.15
C GLU A 345 -9.56 13.15 -3.04
N ARG A 346 -9.61 13.69 -4.27
CA ARG A 346 -8.57 13.48 -5.28
C ARG A 346 -7.18 13.89 -4.79
N TRP A 347 -7.08 15.04 -4.13
CA TRP A 347 -5.81 15.54 -3.61
C TRP A 347 -5.22 14.61 -2.53
N LYS A 348 -6.05 14.03 -1.63
CA LYS A 348 -5.61 13.05 -0.62
C LYS A 348 -5.02 11.80 -1.26
N ARG A 349 -5.70 11.30 -2.31
CA ARG A 349 -5.20 10.17 -3.12
C ARG A 349 -3.90 10.55 -3.86
N GLY A 350 -3.79 11.79 -4.34
CA GLY A 350 -2.56 12.31 -4.94
C GLY A 350 -1.39 12.41 -3.97
N VAL A 351 -1.61 12.93 -2.77
CA VAL A 351 -0.60 12.94 -1.69
C VAL A 351 -0.16 11.52 -1.37
N SER A 352 -1.11 10.60 -1.21
CA SER A 352 -0.82 9.18 -0.95
C SER A 352 -0.03 8.52 -2.09
N LEU A 353 -0.29 8.91 -3.36
CA LEU A 353 0.46 8.43 -4.51
C LEU A 353 1.91 8.92 -4.49
N VAL A 354 2.12 10.22 -4.27
CA VAL A 354 3.45 10.83 -4.20
C VAL A 354 4.24 10.21 -3.05
N ASP A 355 3.64 10.06 -1.86
CA ASP A 355 4.29 9.44 -0.71
C ASP A 355 4.68 7.98 -0.99
N ARG A 356 3.80 7.22 -1.64
CA ARG A 356 4.10 5.83 -2.04
C ARG A 356 5.26 5.71 -3.03
N LEU A 357 5.39 6.66 -3.96
CA LEU A 357 6.41 6.60 -5.02
C LEU A 357 7.74 7.22 -4.59
N VAL A 358 7.68 8.35 -3.89
CA VAL A 358 8.85 9.21 -3.57
C VAL A 358 8.78 9.77 -2.14
N GLY A 359 8.18 9.03 -1.21
CA GLY A 359 7.98 9.46 0.19
C GLY A 359 9.25 9.85 0.93
N GLN A 360 10.43 9.33 0.56
CA GLN A 360 11.70 9.81 1.13
C GLN A 360 12.03 11.24 0.72
N ALA A 361 11.77 11.61 -0.54
CA ALA A 361 11.96 12.98 -1.03
C ALA A 361 10.98 13.94 -0.34
N VAL A 362 9.72 13.53 -0.20
CA VAL A 362 8.70 14.29 0.54
C VAL A 362 9.08 14.39 2.03
N GLY A 363 9.54 13.29 2.63
CA GLY A 363 9.93 13.20 4.03
C GLY A 363 11.08 14.13 4.39
N LYS A 364 12.05 14.31 3.48
CA LYS A 364 13.13 15.29 3.66
C LYS A 364 12.61 16.73 3.72
N LEU A 365 11.64 17.08 2.85
CA LEU A 365 10.98 18.38 2.87
C LEU A 365 10.12 18.56 4.14
N TYR A 366 9.47 17.50 4.59
CA TYR A 366 8.66 17.48 5.80
C TYR A 366 9.52 17.67 7.06
N VAL A 367 10.58 16.88 7.23
CA VAL A 367 11.49 16.95 8.38
C VAL A 367 12.12 18.34 8.50
N ALA A 368 12.50 18.96 7.37
CA ALA A 368 13.06 20.30 7.36
C ALA A 368 12.11 21.38 7.91
N GLN A 369 10.80 21.15 7.87
CA GLN A 369 9.78 22.11 8.30
C GLN A 369 9.13 21.76 9.64
N TYR A 370 8.95 20.46 9.92
CA TYR A 370 8.07 19.98 10.99
C TYR A 370 8.78 19.14 12.06
N PHE A 371 10.08 18.84 11.92
CA PHE A 371 10.81 18.00 12.86
C PHE A 371 12.00 18.73 13.52
N PRO A 372 11.80 19.36 14.70
CA PRO A 372 12.84 20.12 15.37
C PRO A 372 13.92 19.20 15.99
N PRO A 373 15.21 19.62 16.01
CA PRO A 373 16.31 18.82 16.56
C PRO A 373 16.11 18.37 18.01
N GLU A 374 15.43 19.16 18.82
CA GLU A 374 15.14 18.88 20.23
C GLU A 374 14.26 17.64 20.38
N ALA A 375 13.32 17.41 19.45
CA ALA A 375 12.48 16.21 19.44
C ALA A 375 13.33 14.95 19.24
N LYS A 376 14.31 14.99 18.35
CA LYS A 376 15.27 13.90 18.13
C LYS A 376 16.10 13.62 19.38
N ALA A 377 16.59 14.67 20.04
CA ALA A 377 17.39 14.52 21.26
C ALA A 377 16.59 13.83 22.38
N ARG A 378 15.35 14.29 22.63
CA ARG A 378 14.46 13.69 23.64
C ARG A 378 14.09 12.26 23.31
N MET A 379 13.78 11.95 22.04
CA MET A 379 13.45 10.59 21.62
C MET A 379 14.64 9.64 21.82
N ASN A 380 15.85 10.07 21.48
CA ASN A 380 17.07 9.27 21.70
C ASN A 380 17.32 8.99 23.18
N GLU A 381 17.02 9.94 24.07
CA GLU A 381 17.09 9.72 25.51
C GLU A 381 16.07 8.68 25.98
N MET A 382 14.81 8.80 25.53
CA MET A 382 13.77 7.82 25.83
C MET A 382 14.15 6.42 25.37
N VAL A 383 14.69 6.25 24.16
CA VAL A 383 15.16 4.96 23.64
C VAL A 383 16.26 4.37 24.54
N ARG A 384 17.26 5.18 24.93
CA ARG A 384 18.32 4.72 25.86
C ARG A 384 17.73 4.28 27.20
N ASN A 385 16.75 4.99 27.72
CA ASN A 385 16.10 4.65 28.99
C ASN A 385 15.28 3.35 28.89
N VAL A 386 14.61 3.12 27.76
CA VAL A 386 13.89 1.86 27.50
C VAL A 386 14.88 0.69 27.40
N MET A 387 15.98 0.84 26.65
CA MET A 387 17.01 -0.19 26.56
C MET A 387 17.60 -0.54 27.92
N LYS A 388 17.95 0.48 28.71
CA LYS A 388 18.48 0.28 30.07
C LYS A 388 17.48 -0.45 30.98
N THR A 389 16.19 -0.14 30.86
CA THR A 389 15.13 -0.83 31.63
C THR A 389 14.97 -2.27 31.17
N LEU A 390 15.07 -2.52 29.87
CA LEU A 390 15.04 -3.88 29.32
C LEU A 390 16.21 -4.71 29.84
N ASP A 391 17.44 -4.18 29.82
CA ASP A 391 18.62 -4.86 30.35
C ASP A 391 18.41 -5.28 31.82
N ALA A 392 17.98 -4.33 32.65
CA ALA A 392 17.70 -4.61 34.06
C ALA A 392 16.54 -5.61 34.26
N SER A 393 15.55 -5.60 33.37
CA SER A 393 14.45 -6.57 33.41
C SER A 393 14.94 -7.97 33.06
N LEU A 394 15.81 -8.11 32.05
CA LEU A 394 16.39 -9.38 31.62
C LEU A 394 17.23 -10.03 32.72
N ASP A 395 18.03 -9.24 33.42
CA ASP A 395 18.83 -9.71 34.56
C ASP A 395 17.98 -10.29 35.71
N GLY A 396 16.71 -9.86 35.81
CA GLY A 396 15.77 -10.28 36.84
C GLY A 396 14.80 -11.39 36.41
N LEU A 397 14.91 -11.95 35.21
CA LEU A 397 14.02 -13.02 34.75
C LEU A 397 14.41 -14.36 35.38
N GLU A 398 13.47 -14.99 36.10
CA GLU A 398 13.68 -16.32 36.72
C GLU A 398 13.41 -17.50 35.77
N TRP A 399 12.82 -17.23 34.59
CA TRP A 399 12.40 -18.25 33.62
C TRP A 399 13.48 -18.54 32.58
#